data_AF-A0A0A3J3F4-F1
#
_entry.id   AF-A0A0A3J3F4-F1
#
_cell.length_a   1.000
_cell.length_b   1.000
_cell.length_c   1.000
_cell.angle_alpha   90.00
_cell.angle_beta   90.00
_cell.angle_gamma   90.00
#
_symmetry.space_group_name_H-M   'P 1'
#
loop_
_entity.id
_entity.type
_entity.pdbx_description
1 polymer ?
#
loop_
_entity_poly.entity_id
_entity_poly.type
_entity_poly.pdbx_seq_one_letter_code
_entity_poly.pdbx_strand_id
1 'polypeptide(L)'
;MFRNINEFINGGNTFEMLINYDFKNESPWESVRNETDFLQKFHNYKYQNKSNIKFDCDNSNGTCALTDSLYQMLWGWSYKNRYSVPEFLKEKFGLQWNRFGPDTMNSFATTYNQALVIYGNDENKVKGNPYLNQFAALTHSIGNFTLLPFKLNPEEDGKSFNQYRGANFGKYFVYDYFDLSLKLLKESVSDLVFKKCIDTFFLNDYVDANYNVKPLFKSHAAFLSSERLSLNNPRKFLPQNESELNEYLNNVIINIQARARRIVAELQKQISLPTGNSVNISKTFPDESGELPVSTSDNKVIASVNKIWQKFKKSNLGRHTLTLLGTFLFVFLITFVITIYLTISRITHVTLPELFHTNGVLVVLISLLEIVLPLSFQLAILLTLILYFFIWWIRKKLWLCPDCRRIFGMKKLQTVLEKSEIINIKVDLENRDLNGKIIGTSEQYISGKRRHYTIHHQCKFCGYKKNTFSQKNVPNT
;
A
#
# COMPACT_ATOMS: atom_id res chain seq x y z
N MET A 1 12.26 -2.08 22.77
CA MET A 1 11.03 -2.17 21.98
C MET A 1 10.18 -3.24 22.61
N PHE A 2 8.92 -2.92 22.91
CA PHE A 2 7.99 -3.84 23.54
C PHE A 2 7.25 -4.66 22.49
N ARG A 3 7.11 -5.97 22.70
CA ARG A 3 6.39 -6.85 21.77
C ARG A 3 4.90 -6.91 22.02
N ASN A 4 4.46 -6.53 23.21
CA ASN A 4 3.07 -6.53 23.65
C ASN A 4 2.89 -5.66 24.90
N ILE A 5 1.64 -5.47 25.31
CA ILE A 5 1.31 -4.65 26.48
C ILE A 5 1.86 -5.22 27.80
N ASN A 6 1.97 -6.55 27.94
CA ASN A 6 2.52 -7.16 29.16
C ASN A 6 4.01 -6.85 29.30
N GLU A 7 4.77 -6.89 28.20
CA GLU A 7 6.17 -6.45 28.20
C GLU A 7 6.31 -4.96 28.51
N PHE A 8 5.39 -4.12 28.01
CA PHE A 8 5.36 -2.70 28.34
C PHE A 8 5.20 -2.48 29.85
N ILE A 9 4.24 -3.15 30.48
CA ILE A 9 3.99 -3.05 31.93
C ILE A 9 5.14 -3.68 32.75
N ASN A 10 5.58 -4.88 32.39
CA ASN A 10 6.68 -5.58 33.07
C ASN A 10 8.02 -4.84 32.94
N GLY A 11 8.15 -3.96 31.94
CA GLY A 11 9.27 -3.04 31.79
C GLY A 11 9.27 -1.86 32.78
N GLY A 12 8.35 -1.84 33.75
CA GLY A 12 8.23 -0.78 34.77
C GLY A 12 7.34 0.39 34.37
N ASN A 13 6.62 0.30 33.24
CA ASN A 13 5.68 1.34 32.82
C ASN A 13 4.30 1.09 33.42
N THR A 14 3.56 2.16 33.71
CA THR A 14 2.15 2.07 34.10
C THR A 14 1.24 2.17 32.88
N PHE A 15 -0.02 1.73 33.00
CA PHE A 15 -1.02 1.92 31.95
C PHE A 15 -1.23 3.39 31.62
N GLU A 16 -1.19 4.26 32.63
CA GLU A 16 -1.35 5.71 32.47
C GLU A 16 -0.25 6.29 31.56
N MET A 17 0.95 5.71 31.53
CA MET A 17 2.01 6.14 30.62
C MET A 17 1.64 5.93 29.15
N LEU A 18 0.77 4.96 28.82
CA LEU A 18 0.29 4.77 27.43
C LEU A 18 -0.48 5.97 26.88
N ILE A 19 -1.07 6.80 27.74
CA ILE A 19 -1.85 7.98 27.32
C ILE A 19 -0.97 8.93 26.50
N ASN A 20 0.27 9.13 26.93
CA ASN A 20 1.23 10.03 26.30
C ASN A 20 2.42 9.29 25.68
N TYR A 21 2.36 7.96 25.59
CA TYR A 21 3.45 7.18 25.02
C TYR A 21 3.57 7.45 23.53
N ASP A 22 4.76 7.91 23.11
CA ASP A 22 5.07 8.13 21.71
C ASP A 22 5.57 6.83 21.08
N PHE A 23 4.77 6.21 20.23
CA PHE A 23 5.11 4.93 19.59
C PHE A 23 6.27 5.04 18.59
N LYS A 24 6.74 6.26 18.28
CA LYS A 24 8.05 6.45 17.61
C LYS A 24 9.21 5.88 18.45
N ASN A 25 9.03 5.71 19.77
CA ASN A 25 9.99 5.04 20.66
C ASN A 25 10.13 3.53 20.37
N GLU A 26 9.21 2.94 19.60
CA GLU A 26 9.32 1.58 19.09
C GLU A 26 10.09 1.49 17.77
N SER A 27 10.60 2.61 17.26
CA SER A 27 11.35 2.64 16.01
C SER A 27 12.65 1.82 16.10
N PRO A 28 13.11 1.14 15.03
CA PRO A 28 14.41 0.48 15.04
C PRO A 28 15.60 1.46 15.11
N TRP A 29 15.39 2.74 14.78
CA TRP A 29 16.45 3.74 14.70
C TRP A 29 16.66 4.48 16.02
N GLU A 30 17.87 4.44 16.55
CA GLU A 30 18.24 5.15 17.80
C GLU A 30 18.05 6.66 17.70
N SER A 31 18.33 7.25 16.53
CA SER A 31 18.10 8.67 16.25
C SER A 31 16.62 9.09 16.31
N VAL A 32 15.69 8.13 16.26
CA VAL A 32 14.26 8.37 16.46
C VAL A 32 13.89 8.07 17.91
N ARG A 33 14.26 6.89 18.43
CA ARG A 33 13.86 6.47 19.78
C ARG A 33 14.40 7.39 20.88
N ASN A 34 15.66 7.82 20.77
CA ASN A 34 16.36 8.55 21.82
C ASN A 34 16.20 10.06 21.71
N GLU A 35 15.61 10.56 20.62
CA GLU A 35 15.32 11.98 20.48
C GLU A 35 14.31 12.42 21.56
N THR A 36 14.47 13.63 22.09
CA THR A 36 13.58 14.17 23.14
C THR A 36 12.76 15.34 22.62
N ASP A 37 13.26 16.06 21.62
CA ASP A 37 12.49 17.10 20.93
C ASP A 37 11.44 16.47 20.01
N PHE A 38 10.16 16.78 20.22
CA PHE A 38 9.07 16.10 19.53
C PHE A 38 9.03 16.40 18.02
N LEU A 39 9.38 17.62 17.61
CA LEU A 39 9.40 18.03 16.22
C LEU A 39 10.57 17.37 15.49
N GLN A 40 11.75 17.38 16.09
CA GLN A 40 12.94 16.72 15.58
C GLN A 40 12.75 15.20 15.54
N LYS A 41 12.10 14.60 16.55
CA LYS A 41 11.77 13.17 16.55
C LYS A 41 10.88 12.82 15.37
N PHE A 42 9.86 13.63 15.12
CA PHE A 42 8.98 13.43 13.96
C PHE A 42 9.76 13.58 12.64
N HIS A 43 10.64 14.58 12.53
CA HIS A 43 11.50 14.76 11.36
C HIS A 43 12.41 13.54 11.11
N ASN A 44 13.13 13.10 12.15
CA ASN A 44 14.01 11.93 12.11
C ASN A 44 13.21 10.68 11.69
N TYR A 45 12.02 10.49 12.25
CA TYR A 45 11.11 9.40 11.87
C TYR A 45 10.77 9.42 10.38
N LYS A 46 10.33 10.57 9.84
CA LYS A 46 9.97 10.69 8.42
C LYS A 46 11.16 10.56 7.48
N TYR A 47 12.34 11.03 7.90
CA TYR A 47 13.57 10.88 7.13
C TYR A 47 14.02 9.42 7.05
N GLN A 48 14.13 8.74 8.20
CA GLN A 48 14.61 7.36 8.27
C GLN A 48 13.66 6.37 7.59
N ASN A 49 12.35 6.65 7.57
CA ASN A 49 11.37 5.80 6.90
C ASN A 49 11.45 5.85 5.36
N LYS A 50 12.36 6.66 4.79
CA LYS A 50 12.75 6.60 3.37
C LYS A 50 13.84 5.56 3.09
N SER A 51 14.39 4.92 4.13
CA SER A 51 15.43 3.88 4.01
C SER A 51 14.86 2.50 3.62
N ASN A 52 15.74 1.51 3.44
CA ASN A 52 15.36 0.14 3.07
C ASN A 52 14.59 -0.60 4.17
N ILE A 53 14.74 -0.18 5.43
CA ILE A 53 13.98 -0.71 6.56
C ILE A 53 12.74 0.17 6.71
N LYS A 54 11.56 -0.44 6.72
CA LYS A 54 10.31 0.29 6.93
C LYS A 54 9.83 0.04 8.36
N PHE A 55 9.43 1.10 9.03
CA PHE A 55 8.82 1.04 10.36
C PHE A 55 7.61 1.98 10.38
N ASP A 56 6.48 1.54 10.93
CA ASP A 56 5.28 2.35 11.03
C ASP A 56 4.63 2.23 12.41
N CYS A 57 4.40 3.37 13.05
CA CYS A 57 3.97 3.44 14.44
C CYS A 57 2.53 2.96 14.63
N ASP A 58 1.66 3.27 13.67
CA ASP A 58 0.27 2.82 13.65
C ASP A 58 0.14 1.37 13.14
N ASN A 59 1.26 0.72 12.82
CA ASN A 59 1.35 -0.67 12.37
C ASN A 59 0.67 -0.97 11.02
N SER A 60 0.55 0.02 10.13
CA SER A 60 0.01 -0.18 8.77
C SER A 60 0.76 -1.22 7.93
N ASN A 61 2.02 -1.52 8.27
CA ASN A 61 2.89 -2.46 7.57
C ASN A 61 3.35 -3.65 8.44
N GLY A 62 2.79 -3.82 9.66
CA GLY A 62 3.11 -4.95 10.53
C GLY A 62 4.46 -4.87 11.25
N THR A 63 4.99 -3.66 11.47
CA THR A 63 6.34 -3.46 12.03
C THR A 63 6.37 -2.93 13.46
N CYS A 64 5.22 -2.57 14.04
CA CYS A 64 5.12 -2.12 15.43
C CYS A 64 4.33 -3.15 16.25
N ALA A 65 5.06 -4.06 16.91
CA ALA A 65 4.47 -5.17 17.66
C ALA A 65 3.59 -4.72 18.83
N LEU A 66 4.00 -3.66 19.55
CA LEU A 66 3.18 -3.08 20.62
C LEU A 66 1.82 -2.60 20.09
N THR A 67 1.79 -1.85 18.99
CA THR A 67 0.55 -1.39 18.37
C THR A 67 -0.30 -2.57 17.86
N ASP A 68 0.31 -3.59 17.24
CA ASP A 68 -0.39 -4.82 16.82
C ASP A 68 -1.08 -5.51 18.00
N SER A 69 -0.37 -5.65 19.12
CA SER A 69 -0.90 -6.21 20.37
C SER A 69 -2.10 -5.41 20.89
N LEU A 70 -2.04 -4.08 20.85
CA LEU A 70 -3.12 -3.22 21.35
C LEU A 70 -4.37 -3.35 20.48
N TYR A 71 -4.22 -3.36 19.15
CA TYR A 71 -5.35 -3.60 18.25
C TYR A 71 -5.95 -4.98 18.39
N GLN A 72 -5.12 -6.00 18.66
CA GLN A 72 -5.59 -7.36 18.85
C GLN A 72 -6.46 -7.47 20.10
N MET A 73 -6.10 -6.76 21.18
CA MET A 73 -6.89 -6.71 22.41
C MET A 73 -8.18 -5.91 22.22
N LEU A 74 -8.08 -4.69 21.68
CA LEU A 74 -9.22 -3.78 21.56
C LEU A 74 -10.27 -4.27 20.56
N TRP A 75 -9.82 -4.83 19.43
CA TRP A 75 -10.67 -5.03 18.25
C TRP A 75 -10.49 -6.40 17.58
N GLY A 76 -9.65 -7.28 18.12
CA GLY A 76 -9.33 -8.58 17.50
C GLY A 76 -8.54 -8.46 16.19
N TRP A 77 -8.04 -7.26 15.87
CA TRP A 77 -7.34 -6.97 14.61
C TRP A 77 -5.83 -7.09 14.79
N SER A 78 -5.17 -7.69 13.81
CA SER A 78 -3.71 -7.69 13.67
C SER A 78 -3.31 -7.54 12.21
N TYR A 79 -2.08 -7.13 11.97
CA TYR A 79 -1.56 -7.06 10.61
C TYR A 79 -1.64 -8.42 9.89
N LYS A 80 -1.54 -9.54 10.63
CA LYS A 80 -1.68 -10.90 10.07
C LYS A 80 -3.08 -11.17 9.51
N ASN A 81 -4.13 -10.65 10.14
CA ASN A 81 -5.52 -10.87 9.73
C ASN A 81 -6.14 -9.67 8.96
N ARG A 82 -5.33 -8.68 8.56
CA ARG A 82 -5.75 -7.44 7.89
C ARG A 82 -6.60 -7.59 6.62
N TYR A 83 -6.63 -8.78 6.01
CA TYR A 83 -7.38 -9.04 4.78
C TYR A 83 -8.80 -9.58 5.05
N SER A 84 -9.20 -9.70 6.31
CA SER A 84 -10.55 -10.05 6.72
C SER A 84 -11.05 -9.11 7.81
N VAL A 85 -12.37 -9.09 8.04
CA VAL A 85 -12.96 -8.45 9.21
C VAL A 85 -12.86 -9.42 10.40
N PRO A 86 -12.21 -9.04 11.51
CA PRO A 86 -12.22 -9.83 12.76
C PRO A 86 -13.65 -10.14 13.22
N GLU A 87 -13.88 -11.31 13.83
CA GLU A 87 -15.23 -11.75 14.22
C GLU A 87 -15.94 -10.74 15.12
N PHE A 88 -15.24 -10.20 16.12
CA PHE A 88 -15.73 -9.13 16.99
C PHE A 88 -16.28 -7.91 16.23
N LEU A 89 -15.61 -7.51 15.13
CA LEU A 89 -16.06 -6.39 14.29
C LEU A 89 -17.18 -6.84 13.33
N LYS A 90 -17.15 -8.09 12.87
CA LYS A 90 -18.17 -8.67 11.99
C LYS A 90 -19.53 -8.76 12.69
N GLU A 91 -19.57 -9.14 13.97
CA GLU A 91 -20.79 -9.14 14.78
C GLU A 91 -21.42 -7.74 14.89
N LYS A 92 -20.58 -6.69 14.93
CA LYS A 92 -21.04 -5.30 15.06
C LYS A 92 -21.49 -4.70 13.74
N PHE A 93 -20.74 -4.95 12.67
CA PHE A 93 -20.87 -4.26 11.38
C PHE A 93 -21.39 -5.13 10.24
N GLY A 94 -21.58 -6.44 10.43
CA GLY A 94 -22.02 -7.37 9.39
C GLY A 94 -21.07 -7.41 8.18
N LEU A 95 -21.64 -7.55 6.98
CA LEU A 95 -20.91 -7.53 5.69
C LEU A 95 -20.77 -6.10 5.11
N GLN A 96 -20.94 -5.06 5.94
CA GLN A 96 -20.87 -3.65 5.49
C GLN A 96 -19.52 -3.27 4.88
N TRP A 97 -18.44 -3.94 5.34
CA TRP A 97 -17.06 -3.65 5.00
C TRP A 97 -16.31 -4.94 4.70
N ASN A 98 -15.32 -4.86 3.80
CA ASN A 98 -14.50 -6.01 3.41
C ASN A 98 -13.37 -6.27 4.40
N ARG A 99 -12.84 -5.21 5.04
CA ARG A 99 -11.77 -5.28 6.05
C ARG A 99 -11.66 -3.96 6.81
N PHE A 100 -10.77 -3.96 7.80
CA PHE A 100 -10.32 -2.78 8.53
C PHE A 100 -8.80 -2.64 8.40
N GLY A 101 -8.31 -1.42 8.54
CA GLY A 101 -6.88 -1.12 8.53
C GLY A 101 -6.56 0.06 9.44
N PRO A 102 -5.33 0.11 9.97
CA PRO A 102 -4.96 1.12 10.92
C PRO A 102 -4.68 2.44 10.23
N ASP A 103 -4.84 3.52 10.99
CA ASP A 103 -4.56 4.87 10.53
C ASP A 103 -4.26 5.79 11.72
N THR A 104 -3.63 6.91 11.39
CA THR A 104 -3.51 8.06 12.25
C THR A 104 -4.62 9.05 11.90
N MET A 105 -5.49 9.38 12.86
CA MET A 105 -6.70 10.17 12.60
C MET A 105 -6.39 11.57 12.06
N ASN A 106 -5.46 12.27 12.69
CA ASN A 106 -5.04 13.62 12.30
C ASN A 106 -3.57 13.64 11.87
N SER A 107 -3.28 14.14 10.67
CA SER A 107 -1.92 14.17 10.12
C SER A 107 -1.11 15.35 10.62
N PHE A 108 -0.07 15.05 11.40
CA PHE A 108 0.91 16.06 11.81
C PHE A 108 1.67 16.64 10.61
N ALA A 109 2.04 15.82 9.61
CA ALA A 109 2.78 16.30 8.45
C ALA A 109 1.98 17.35 7.65
N THR A 110 0.69 17.10 7.44
CA THR A 110 -0.19 18.05 6.75
C THR A 110 -0.32 19.35 7.53
N THR A 111 -0.55 19.24 8.84
CA THR A 111 -0.71 20.39 9.74
C THR A 111 0.58 21.22 9.85
N TYR A 112 1.74 20.58 9.96
CA TYR A 112 3.04 21.23 10.02
C TYR A 112 3.34 22.02 8.73
N ASN A 113 3.07 21.43 7.56
CA ASN A 113 3.23 22.12 6.28
C ASN A 113 2.27 23.30 6.15
N GLN A 114 1.04 23.18 6.63
CA GLN A 114 0.10 24.29 6.63
C GLN A 114 0.52 25.40 7.60
N ALA A 115 1.07 25.05 8.76
CA ALA A 115 1.66 26.01 9.68
C ALA A 115 2.79 26.80 9.02
N LEU A 116 3.71 26.13 8.30
CA LEU A 116 4.75 26.81 7.52
C LEU A 116 4.14 27.83 6.56
N VAL A 117 3.07 27.49 5.83
CA VAL A 117 2.38 28.43 4.94
C VAL A 117 1.83 29.63 5.70
N ILE A 118 1.13 29.40 6.83
CA ILE A 118 0.53 30.46 7.66
C ILE A 118 1.59 31.41 8.23
N TYR A 119 2.73 30.87 8.67
CA TYR A 119 3.83 31.64 9.24
C TYR A 119 4.81 32.18 8.18
N GLY A 120 4.50 32.11 6.89
CA GLY A 120 5.37 32.64 5.82
C GLY A 120 6.70 31.89 5.66
N ASN A 121 6.69 30.58 5.91
CA ASN A 121 7.83 29.67 5.96
C ASN A 121 8.87 29.96 7.05
N ASP A 122 8.50 30.71 8.10
CA ASP A 122 9.34 30.94 9.27
C ASP A 122 9.34 29.73 10.20
N GLU A 123 10.38 28.89 10.10
CA GLU A 123 10.54 27.70 10.94
C GLU A 123 10.63 28.03 12.45
N ASN A 124 11.14 29.20 12.82
CA ASN A 124 11.28 29.56 14.24
C ASN A 124 9.91 29.83 14.86
N LYS A 125 8.99 30.45 14.12
CA LYS A 125 7.60 30.61 14.55
C LYS A 125 6.87 29.28 14.65
N VAL A 126 7.09 28.37 13.69
CA VAL A 126 6.50 27.02 13.74
C VAL A 126 7.00 26.26 14.97
N LYS A 127 8.31 26.25 15.21
CA LYS A 127 8.95 25.62 16.38
C LYS A 127 8.55 26.29 17.69
N GLY A 128 8.31 27.60 17.68
CA GLY A 128 7.87 28.37 18.84
C GLY A 128 6.40 28.20 19.22
N ASN A 129 5.58 27.58 18.36
CA ASN A 129 4.17 27.35 18.66
C ASN A 129 3.98 26.18 19.66
N PRO A 130 3.41 26.41 20.84
CA PRO A 130 3.29 25.38 21.87
C PRO A 130 2.31 24.26 21.50
N TYR A 131 1.22 24.60 20.79
CA TYR A 131 0.22 23.62 20.36
C TYR A 131 0.79 22.66 19.30
N LEU A 132 1.64 23.14 18.38
CA LEU A 132 2.33 22.27 17.42
C LEU A 132 3.27 21.29 18.11
N ASN A 133 4.05 21.75 19.08
CA ASN A 133 4.93 20.86 19.87
C ASN A 133 4.13 19.79 20.60
N GLN A 134 3.03 20.18 21.24
CA GLN A 134 2.17 19.24 21.94
C GLN A 134 1.49 18.25 20.98
N PHE A 135 1.05 18.69 19.80
CA PHE A 135 0.50 17.79 18.79
C PHE A 135 1.57 16.84 18.22
N ALA A 136 2.81 17.30 18.04
CA ALA A 136 3.93 16.45 17.61
C ALA A 136 4.22 15.32 18.60
N ALA A 137 4.12 15.61 19.91
CA ALA A 137 4.25 14.61 20.97
C ALA A 137 3.14 13.54 20.88
N LEU A 138 1.93 13.97 20.55
CA LEU A 138 0.73 13.13 20.56
C LEU A 138 0.43 12.46 19.21
N THR A 139 1.09 12.84 18.11
CA THR A 139 0.76 12.40 16.75
C THR A 139 0.77 10.88 16.57
N HIS A 140 1.65 10.16 17.27
CA HIS A 140 1.71 8.69 17.26
C HIS A 140 1.50 8.15 18.68
N SER A 141 0.56 8.76 19.41
CA SER A 141 0.04 8.21 20.66
C SER A 141 -1.19 7.34 20.39
N ILE A 142 -1.53 6.47 21.34
CA ILE A 142 -2.68 5.56 21.23
C ILE A 142 -4.00 6.32 20.98
N GLY A 143 -4.11 7.54 21.49
CA GLY A 143 -5.29 8.39 21.30
C GLY A 143 -5.49 8.87 19.87
N ASN A 144 -4.44 8.92 19.03
CA ASN A 144 -4.51 9.33 17.63
C ASN A 144 -4.57 8.13 16.65
N PHE A 145 -4.42 6.90 17.14
CA PHE A 145 -4.52 5.68 16.34
C PHE A 145 -5.95 5.16 16.26
N THR A 146 -6.38 4.71 15.09
CA THR A 146 -7.69 4.08 14.91
C THR A 146 -7.64 2.97 13.87
N LEU A 147 -8.68 2.14 13.83
CA LEU A 147 -9.01 1.35 12.65
C LEU A 147 -10.07 2.09 11.83
N LEU A 148 -9.91 2.07 10.51
CA LEU A 148 -10.90 2.57 9.57
C LEU A 148 -11.40 1.42 8.68
N PRO A 149 -12.69 1.44 8.31
CA PRO A 149 -13.26 0.43 7.43
C PRO A 149 -12.91 0.66 5.96
N PHE A 150 -12.89 -0.43 5.18
CA PHE A 150 -12.63 -0.44 3.75
C PHE A 150 -13.70 -1.24 3.00
N LYS A 151 -14.18 -0.72 1.85
CA LYS A 151 -15.08 -1.44 0.90
C LYS A 151 -14.37 -2.01 -0.33
N LEU A 152 -13.08 -1.71 -0.51
CA LEU A 152 -12.33 -2.11 -1.70
C LEU A 152 -11.58 -3.41 -1.45
N ASN A 153 -11.41 -4.18 -2.54
CA ASN A 153 -10.56 -5.35 -2.53
C ASN A 153 -9.11 -4.96 -2.19
N PRO A 154 -8.33 -5.81 -1.48
CA PRO A 154 -6.96 -5.49 -1.12
C PRO A 154 -6.00 -5.22 -2.30
N GLU A 155 -6.30 -5.72 -3.49
CA GLU A 155 -5.51 -5.47 -4.71
C GLU A 155 -5.82 -4.09 -5.31
N GLU A 156 -7.00 -3.56 -5.01
CA GLU A 156 -7.45 -2.20 -5.32
C GLU A 156 -7.14 -1.25 -4.16
N ASP A 157 -6.26 -1.66 -3.23
CA ASP A 157 -5.84 -0.91 -2.06
C ASP A 157 -4.46 -0.29 -2.24
N GLY A 158 -4.32 0.92 -1.75
CA GLY A 158 -3.06 1.64 -1.79
C GLY A 158 -2.97 2.73 -0.74
N LYS A 159 -4.11 3.17 -0.17
CA LYS A 159 -4.26 4.15 0.93
C LYS A 159 -5.65 4.03 1.60
N SER A 160 -5.75 4.44 2.86
CA SER A 160 -6.95 4.39 3.72
C SER A 160 -8.07 5.37 3.34
N PHE A 161 -9.21 5.22 4.04
CA PHE A 161 -10.34 6.16 3.99
C PHE A 161 -9.93 7.60 4.31
N ASN A 162 -8.94 7.79 5.20
CA ASN A 162 -8.42 9.11 5.57
C ASN A 162 -7.51 9.71 4.47
N GLN A 163 -6.75 8.87 3.75
CA GLN A 163 -5.62 9.34 2.94
C GLN A 163 -5.80 9.34 1.41
N TYR A 164 -6.86 8.72 0.86
CA TYR A 164 -7.18 8.84 -0.59
C TYR A 164 -8.45 8.10 -1.05
N ARG A 165 -9.07 7.23 -0.23
CA ARG A 165 -10.04 6.25 -0.73
C ARG A 165 -11.29 6.16 0.16
N GLY A 166 -12.13 7.19 0.08
CA GLY A 166 -13.55 7.04 0.38
C GLY A 166 -14.22 6.21 -0.73
N ALA A 167 -15.13 5.30 -0.34
CA ALA A 167 -15.78 4.32 -1.20
C ALA A 167 -16.11 4.83 -2.63
N ASN A 168 -15.54 4.21 -3.67
CA ASN A 168 -15.94 4.30 -5.09
C ASN A 168 -16.19 5.66 -5.77
N PHE A 169 -15.65 6.79 -5.29
CA PHE A 169 -15.61 8.00 -6.12
C PHE A 169 -14.22 8.67 -6.08
N GLY A 170 -13.85 9.41 -7.13
CA GLY A 170 -12.51 9.99 -7.28
C GLY A 170 -12.09 10.94 -6.16
N LYS A 171 -10.79 11.31 -6.15
CA LYS A 171 -10.07 12.29 -5.28
C LYS A 171 -10.86 12.85 -4.06
N TYR A 172 -11.26 12.00 -3.12
CA TYR A 172 -11.67 12.40 -1.77
C TYR A 172 -10.40 12.78 -1.00
N PHE A 173 -10.10 14.07 -0.92
CA PHE A 173 -8.95 14.53 -0.14
C PHE A 173 -9.41 15.59 0.86
N VAL A 174 -9.57 15.17 2.11
CA VAL A 174 -9.89 16.03 3.24
C VAL A 174 -8.66 16.27 4.12
N TYR A 175 -7.45 16.13 3.56
CA TYR A 175 -6.18 16.48 4.23
C TYR A 175 -5.95 15.80 5.60
N ASP A 176 -6.56 14.65 5.84
CA ASP A 176 -6.57 13.96 7.14
C ASP A 176 -7.15 14.81 8.29
N TYR A 177 -8.08 15.73 7.99
CA TYR A 177 -8.90 16.38 9.01
C TYR A 177 -10.02 15.44 9.42
N PHE A 178 -9.90 14.88 10.62
CA PHE A 178 -10.68 13.71 11.00
C PHE A 178 -12.18 13.97 11.13
N ASP A 179 -12.61 15.19 11.46
CA ASP A 179 -14.02 15.58 11.43
C ASP A 179 -14.62 15.51 10.02
N LEU A 180 -13.89 15.96 9.00
CA LEU A 180 -14.31 15.83 7.61
C LEU A 180 -14.30 14.35 7.15
N SER A 181 -13.32 13.56 7.60
CA SER A 181 -13.32 12.11 7.37
C SER A 181 -14.54 11.46 8.02
N LEU A 182 -14.91 11.84 9.25
CA LEU A 182 -16.12 11.33 9.90
C LEU A 182 -17.40 11.77 9.18
N LYS A 183 -17.45 12.98 8.63
CA LYS A 183 -18.57 13.43 7.78
C LYS A 183 -18.74 12.53 6.57
N LEU A 184 -17.66 12.26 5.83
CA LEU A 184 -17.67 11.34 4.70
C LEU A 184 -18.11 9.92 5.11
N LEU A 185 -17.65 9.45 6.28
CA LEU A 185 -18.06 8.15 6.80
C LEU A 185 -19.57 8.13 7.08
N LYS A 186 -20.09 9.13 7.82
CA LYS A 186 -21.51 9.28 8.15
C LYS A 186 -22.37 9.31 6.90
N GLU A 187 -21.94 10.01 5.87
CA GLU A 187 -22.64 10.10 4.58
C GLU A 187 -22.68 8.79 3.77
N SER A 188 -21.83 7.81 4.12
CA SER A 188 -21.64 6.56 3.38
C SER A 188 -22.31 5.33 4.02
N VAL A 189 -22.92 5.51 5.20
CA VAL A 189 -23.55 4.46 5.99
C VAL A 189 -24.85 4.95 6.65
N SER A 190 -25.61 4.05 7.26
CA SER A 190 -26.76 4.43 8.08
C SER A 190 -26.32 5.00 9.44
N ASP A 191 -27.17 5.82 10.07
CA ASP A 191 -26.89 6.41 11.39
C ASP A 191 -26.57 5.36 12.46
N LEU A 192 -27.25 4.20 12.41
CA LEU A 192 -26.98 3.09 13.32
C LEU A 192 -25.55 2.54 13.15
N VAL A 193 -25.09 2.37 11.91
CA VAL A 193 -23.73 1.91 11.61
C VAL A 193 -22.72 2.97 12.02
N PHE A 194 -23.00 4.26 11.75
CA PHE A 194 -22.13 5.35 12.15
C PHE A 194 -21.97 5.42 13.68
N LYS A 195 -23.08 5.36 14.43
CA LYS A 195 -23.07 5.28 15.90
C LYS A 195 -22.22 4.13 16.41
N LYS A 196 -22.42 2.92 15.87
CA LYS A 196 -21.60 1.75 16.21
C LYS A 196 -20.11 1.98 15.93
N CYS A 197 -19.75 2.63 14.83
CA CYS A 197 -18.35 2.98 14.53
C CYS A 197 -17.79 3.92 15.60
N ILE A 198 -18.52 4.97 15.94
CA ILE A 198 -18.09 5.93 16.96
C ILE A 198 -17.81 5.23 18.30
N ASP A 199 -18.74 4.40 18.76
CA ASP A 199 -18.62 3.73 20.06
C ASP A 199 -17.54 2.65 20.05
N THR A 200 -17.41 1.87 18.97
CA THR A 200 -16.44 0.77 18.87
C THR A 200 -15.00 1.27 18.82
N PHE A 201 -14.76 2.41 18.17
CA PHE A 201 -13.42 2.98 18.00
C PHE A 201 -13.11 4.15 18.95
N PHE A 202 -13.93 4.32 20.00
CA PHE A 202 -13.77 5.33 21.07
C PHE A 202 -13.76 6.79 20.56
N LEU A 203 -14.52 7.08 19.51
CA LEU A 203 -14.51 8.37 18.81
C LEU A 203 -15.51 9.39 19.38
N ASN A 204 -16.06 9.15 20.57
CA ASN A 204 -17.11 9.98 21.16
C ASN A 204 -16.71 11.46 21.33
N ASP A 205 -15.42 11.77 21.49
CA ASP A 205 -14.96 13.17 21.56
C ASP A 205 -15.08 13.93 20.24
N TYR A 206 -15.29 13.25 19.12
CA TYR A 206 -15.45 13.87 17.80
C TYR A 206 -16.92 14.10 17.42
N VAL A 207 -17.87 13.71 18.29
CA VAL A 207 -19.30 13.91 18.05
C VAL A 207 -19.99 14.58 19.25
N ASP A 208 -21.18 15.12 19.02
CA ASP A 208 -22.10 15.58 20.06
C ASP A 208 -22.95 14.41 20.61
N ALA A 209 -23.85 14.70 21.55
CA ALA A 209 -24.74 13.71 22.15
C ALA A 209 -25.69 13.04 21.13
N ASN A 210 -25.92 13.68 19.98
CA ASN A 210 -26.76 13.19 18.89
C ASN A 210 -25.95 12.52 17.77
N TYR A 211 -24.66 12.23 18.01
CA TYR A 211 -23.75 11.66 17.01
C TYR A 211 -23.59 12.54 15.76
N ASN A 212 -23.74 13.87 15.90
CA ASN A 212 -23.30 14.81 14.87
C ASN A 212 -21.81 15.09 15.05
N VAL A 213 -21.08 15.11 13.94
CA VAL A 213 -19.65 15.39 13.96
C VAL A 213 -19.43 16.83 14.43
N LYS A 214 -18.53 17.00 15.40
CA LYS A 214 -18.12 18.32 15.88
C LYS A 214 -17.00 18.87 15.00
N PRO A 215 -17.05 20.16 14.62
CA PRO A 215 -15.96 20.79 13.90
C PRO A 215 -14.71 20.86 14.78
N LEU A 216 -13.54 20.61 14.18
CA LEU A 216 -12.25 20.79 14.86
C LEU A 216 -11.83 22.26 14.93
N PHE A 217 -12.41 23.13 14.10
CA PHE A 217 -12.27 24.59 14.17
C PHE A 217 -13.44 25.27 13.45
N LYS A 218 -13.68 26.55 13.73
CA LYS A 218 -14.91 27.27 13.35
C LYS A 218 -15.31 27.12 11.88
N SER A 219 -14.36 27.25 10.96
CA SER A 219 -14.64 27.18 9.51
C SER A 219 -15.11 25.81 9.03
N HIS A 220 -14.86 24.74 9.79
CA HIS A 220 -15.40 23.41 9.48
C HIS A 220 -16.89 23.27 9.74
N ALA A 221 -17.49 24.12 10.58
CA ALA A 221 -18.91 24.04 10.90
C ALA A 221 -19.80 24.10 9.64
N ALA A 222 -19.45 24.97 8.68
CA ALA A 222 -20.18 25.12 7.43
C ALA A 222 -20.12 23.87 6.53
N PHE A 223 -19.00 23.15 6.54
CA PHE A 223 -18.84 21.90 5.80
C PHE A 223 -19.60 20.75 6.46
N LEU A 224 -19.65 20.72 7.79
CA LEU A 224 -20.35 19.68 8.53
C LEU A 224 -21.88 19.86 8.47
N SER A 225 -22.36 21.10 8.36
CA SER A 225 -23.79 21.41 8.22
C SER A 225 -24.35 21.21 6.81
N SER A 226 -23.51 21.05 5.78
CA SER A 226 -24.01 20.82 4.41
C SER A 226 -24.64 19.42 4.29
N GLU A 227 -25.61 19.27 3.37
CA GLU A 227 -26.24 17.97 3.10
C GLU A 227 -25.21 16.92 2.66
N ARG A 228 -24.31 17.32 1.76
CA ARG A 228 -23.18 16.53 1.28
C ARG A 228 -21.89 17.35 1.33
N LEU A 229 -20.77 16.72 1.67
CA LEU A 229 -19.47 17.37 1.66
C LEU A 229 -18.99 17.59 0.21
N SER A 230 -18.85 18.85 -0.19
CA SER A 230 -18.28 19.20 -1.50
C SER A 230 -16.76 19.10 -1.48
N LEU A 231 -16.19 18.40 -2.45
CA LEU A 231 -14.74 18.12 -2.53
C LEU A 231 -14.03 18.87 -3.66
N ASN A 232 -14.75 19.80 -4.32
CA ASN A 232 -14.26 20.50 -5.50
C ASN A 232 -13.10 21.46 -5.18
N ASN A 233 -12.98 21.91 -3.94
CA ASN A 233 -11.90 22.80 -3.50
C ASN A 233 -11.38 22.39 -2.11
N PRO A 234 -10.58 21.33 -2.04
CA PRO A 234 -10.19 20.75 -0.76
C PRO A 234 -9.25 21.67 0.03
N ARG A 235 -8.61 22.67 -0.61
CA ARG A 235 -7.76 23.65 0.09
C ARG A 235 -8.55 24.48 1.11
N LYS A 236 -9.87 24.59 0.96
CA LYS A 236 -10.75 25.26 1.92
C LYS A 236 -10.88 24.52 3.26
N PHE A 237 -10.44 23.26 3.33
CA PHE A 237 -10.40 22.47 4.56
C PHE A 237 -9.18 22.77 5.42
N LEU A 238 -8.18 23.48 4.88
CA LEU A 238 -7.00 23.87 5.65
C LEU A 238 -7.33 25.09 6.52
N PRO A 239 -6.78 25.22 7.73
CA PRO A 239 -6.77 26.47 8.47
C PRO A 239 -6.16 27.59 7.63
N GLN A 240 -6.81 28.76 7.59
CA GLN A 240 -6.40 29.88 6.75
C GLN A 240 -5.50 30.89 7.47
N ASN A 241 -5.49 30.86 8.80
CA ASN A 241 -4.71 31.79 9.64
C ASN A 241 -4.30 31.13 10.96
N GLU A 242 -3.46 31.83 11.73
CA GLU A 242 -2.93 31.34 13.01
C GLU A 242 -4.03 31.03 14.04
N SER A 243 -5.11 31.82 14.08
CA SER A 243 -6.21 31.59 15.01
C SER A 243 -6.91 30.25 14.72
N GLU A 244 -7.23 29.97 13.46
CA GLU A 244 -7.84 28.69 13.08
C GLU A 244 -6.89 27.51 13.28
N LEU A 245 -5.59 27.70 13.01
CA LEU A 245 -4.57 26.67 13.25
C LEU A 245 -4.50 26.31 14.73
N ASN A 246 -4.46 27.31 15.61
CA ASN A 246 -4.37 27.09 17.06
C ASN A 246 -5.68 26.50 17.61
N GLU A 247 -6.84 26.92 17.11
CA GLU A 247 -8.13 26.31 17.45
C GLU A 247 -8.16 24.83 17.07
N TYR A 248 -7.77 24.50 15.83
CA TYR A 248 -7.66 23.12 15.34
C TYR A 248 -6.74 22.29 16.23
N LEU A 249 -5.51 22.76 16.46
CA LEU A 249 -4.51 22.04 17.25
C LEU A 249 -5.01 21.79 18.68
N ASN A 250 -5.55 22.81 19.34
CA ASN A 250 -6.08 22.70 20.70
C ASN A 250 -7.18 21.64 20.78
N ASN A 251 -8.15 21.68 19.87
CA ASN A 251 -9.26 20.73 19.85
C ASN A 251 -8.78 19.30 19.55
N VAL A 252 -7.85 19.11 18.62
CA VAL A 252 -7.24 17.81 18.31
C VAL A 252 -6.48 17.25 19.51
N ILE A 253 -5.68 18.07 20.19
CA ILE A 253 -4.93 17.67 21.40
C ILE A 253 -5.89 17.17 22.48
N ILE A 254 -6.93 17.94 22.79
CA ILE A 254 -7.94 17.60 23.79
C ILE A 254 -8.60 16.25 23.44
N ASN A 255 -9.02 16.09 22.19
CA ASN A 255 -9.70 14.87 21.72
C ASN A 255 -8.77 13.66 21.75
N ILE A 256 -7.50 13.79 21.35
CA ILE A 256 -6.52 12.70 21.42
C ILE A 256 -6.32 12.26 22.87
N GLN A 257 -6.13 13.20 23.80
CA GLN A 257 -5.90 12.87 25.21
C GLN A 257 -7.13 12.24 25.88
N ALA A 258 -8.31 12.79 25.64
CA ALA A 258 -9.57 12.26 26.19
C ALA A 258 -9.84 10.84 25.67
N ARG A 259 -9.63 10.61 24.36
CA ARG A 259 -9.74 9.28 23.75
C ARG A 259 -8.70 8.31 24.30
N ALA A 260 -7.44 8.72 24.44
CA ALA A 260 -6.38 7.89 24.99
C ALA A 260 -6.74 7.38 26.39
N ARG A 261 -7.28 8.25 27.26
CA ARG A 261 -7.75 7.84 28.60
C ARG A 261 -8.84 6.76 28.53
N ARG A 262 -9.81 6.89 27.62
CA ARG A 262 -10.87 5.86 27.46
C ARG A 262 -10.31 4.53 26.97
N ILE A 263 -9.39 4.56 26.01
CA ILE A 263 -8.75 3.35 25.49
C ILE A 263 -7.95 2.66 26.59
N VAL A 264 -7.15 3.42 27.35
CA VAL A 264 -6.35 2.88 28.46
C VAL A 264 -7.24 2.29 29.55
N ALA A 265 -8.33 2.97 29.93
CA ALA A 265 -9.29 2.44 30.89
C ALA A 265 -9.93 1.12 30.41
N GLU A 266 -10.21 0.99 29.11
CA GLU A 266 -10.73 -0.25 28.55
C GLU A 266 -9.69 -1.38 28.54
N LEU A 267 -8.44 -1.08 28.16
CA LEU A 267 -7.32 -2.03 28.24
C LEU A 267 -7.09 -2.53 29.67
N GLN A 268 -7.14 -1.63 30.66
CA GLN A 268 -7.01 -1.96 32.07
C GLN A 268 -8.12 -2.92 32.52
N LYS A 269 -9.37 -2.69 32.11
CA LYS A 269 -10.49 -3.59 32.42
C LYS A 269 -10.26 -4.98 31.83
N GLN A 270 -9.89 -5.06 30.56
CA GLN A 270 -9.68 -6.35 29.89
C GLN A 270 -8.56 -7.18 30.53
N ILE A 271 -7.54 -6.53 31.09
CA ILE A 271 -6.42 -7.20 31.77
C ILE A 271 -6.74 -7.51 33.23
N SER A 272 -7.55 -6.68 33.89
CA SER A 272 -7.91 -6.83 35.31
C SER A 272 -9.11 -7.78 35.53
N LEU A 273 -9.87 -8.12 34.49
CA LEU A 273 -10.91 -9.13 34.59
C LEU A 273 -10.27 -10.48 34.95
N PRO A 274 -10.67 -11.13 36.06
CA PRO A 274 -10.21 -12.47 36.37
C PRO A 274 -10.57 -13.37 35.19
N THR A 275 -9.64 -14.21 34.76
CA THR A 275 -9.84 -15.27 33.77
C THR A 275 -10.87 -16.29 34.29
N GLY A 276 -12.14 -15.88 34.31
CA GLY A 276 -13.30 -16.60 34.80
C GLY A 276 -14.42 -16.46 33.77
N ASN A 277 -14.07 -16.84 32.52
CA ASN A 277 -14.88 -17.09 31.32
C ASN A 277 -14.11 -16.76 30.03
N SER A 278 -12.78 -16.83 30.07
CA SER A 278 -11.99 -17.03 28.85
C SER A 278 -12.14 -18.48 28.42
N VAL A 279 -12.73 -18.70 27.24
CA VAL A 279 -12.39 -19.87 26.42
C VAL A 279 -10.86 -20.00 26.46
N ASN A 280 -10.37 -21.11 27.01
CA ASN A 280 -8.95 -21.40 27.18
C ASN A 280 -8.17 -21.17 25.87
N ILE A 281 -7.47 -20.04 25.78
CA ILE A 281 -6.30 -19.89 24.89
C ILE A 281 -5.05 -20.05 25.77
N SER A 282 -5.02 -21.15 26.50
CA SER A 282 -3.78 -21.80 26.91
C SER A 282 -3.95 -23.28 26.59
N LYS A 283 -3.70 -23.66 25.35
CA LYS A 283 -3.14 -24.99 25.10
C LYS A 283 -1.65 -24.81 25.00
N THR A 284 -0.97 -25.16 26.08
CA THR A 284 0.33 -25.79 26.04
C THR A 284 0.45 -26.62 24.75
N PHE A 285 1.44 -26.27 23.92
CA PHE A 285 1.86 -27.15 22.84
C PHE A 285 2.45 -28.41 23.51
N PRO A 286 1.91 -29.61 23.27
CA PRO A 286 2.65 -30.83 23.55
C PRO A 286 3.71 -30.96 22.47
N ASP A 287 4.95 -31.20 22.89
CA ASP A 287 5.87 -32.01 22.10
C ASP A 287 5.20 -33.36 21.85
N GLU A 288 5.00 -33.73 20.59
CA GLU A 288 5.35 -35.05 20.04
C GLU A 288 4.88 -35.18 18.59
N SER A 289 5.83 -35.67 17.79
CA SER A 289 5.64 -36.58 16.66
C SER A 289 4.26 -37.23 16.52
N GLY A 290 3.57 -36.94 15.43
CA GLY A 290 2.36 -37.65 15.01
C GLY A 290 1.80 -37.08 13.72
N GLU A 291 2.03 -37.79 12.62
CA GLU A 291 1.52 -37.45 11.28
C GLU A 291 0.00 -37.56 11.17
N LEU A 292 -0.62 -36.63 10.40
CA LEU A 292 -1.62 -36.82 9.31
C LEU A 292 -2.57 -35.60 9.17
N PRO A 293 -3.19 -35.33 8.00
CA PRO A 293 -2.60 -34.57 6.90
C PRO A 293 -3.39 -33.29 6.60
N VAL A 294 -2.70 -32.14 6.46
CA VAL A 294 -3.32 -30.89 5.98
C VAL A 294 -2.81 -30.59 4.57
N SER A 295 -3.75 -30.37 3.64
CA SER A 295 -3.51 -30.12 2.22
C SER A 295 -2.54 -28.95 1.97
N THR A 296 -1.35 -29.28 1.49
CA THR A 296 -0.20 -28.37 1.32
C THR A 296 -0.06 -27.76 -0.08
N SER A 297 -1.09 -27.80 -0.93
CA SER A 297 -1.01 -27.28 -2.30
C SER A 297 -1.01 -25.76 -2.38
N ASP A 298 -1.81 -25.07 -1.56
CA ASP A 298 -2.17 -23.68 -1.86
C ASP A 298 -1.16 -22.67 -1.30
N ASN A 299 -0.57 -22.96 -0.15
CA ASN A 299 0.44 -22.10 0.49
C ASN A 299 1.81 -22.10 -0.24
N LYS A 300 2.14 -23.15 -1.00
CA LYS A 300 3.37 -23.21 -1.81
C LYS A 300 3.23 -22.45 -3.13
N VAL A 301 2.02 -22.35 -3.69
CA VAL A 301 1.74 -21.59 -4.92
C VAL A 301 1.86 -20.09 -4.66
N ILE A 302 1.26 -19.58 -3.57
CA ILE A 302 1.28 -18.15 -3.22
C ILE A 302 2.72 -17.67 -2.91
N ALA A 303 3.49 -18.45 -2.17
CA ALA A 303 4.90 -18.14 -1.88
C ALA A 303 5.79 -18.16 -3.14
N SER A 304 5.45 -19.00 -4.13
CA SER A 304 6.19 -19.10 -5.40
C SER A 304 5.85 -17.94 -6.34
N VAL A 305 4.58 -17.54 -6.40
CA VAL A 305 4.11 -16.38 -7.20
C VAL A 305 4.74 -15.08 -6.71
N ASN A 306 4.79 -14.85 -5.39
CA ASN A 306 5.42 -13.66 -4.81
C ASN A 306 6.93 -13.58 -5.10
N LYS A 307 7.62 -14.73 -5.17
CA LYS A 307 9.05 -14.79 -5.49
C LYS A 307 9.35 -14.55 -6.97
N ILE A 308 8.42 -14.91 -7.85
CA ILE A 308 8.48 -14.63 -9.30
C ILE A 308 8.23 -13.13 -9.57
N TRP A 309 7.25 -12.53 -8.89
CA TRP A 309 6.93 -11.11 -8.99
C TRP A 309 8.09 -10.20 -8.53
N GLN A 310 8.75 -10.58 -7.43
CA GLN A 310 9.96 -9.93 -6.91
C GLN A 310 11.13 -9.97 -7.91
N LYS A 311 11.28 -11.06 -8.67
CA LYS A 311 12.32 -11.18 -9.71
C LYS A 311 11.99 -10.37 -10.97
N PHE A 312 10.71 -10.29 -11.35
CA PHE A 312 10.27 -9.53 -12.52
C PHE A 312 10.47 -8.02 -12.33
N LYS A 313 10.17 -7.51 -11.11
CA LYS A 313 10.34 -6.10 -10.72
C LYS A 313 11.80 -5.62 -10.72
N LYS A 314 12.76 -6.55 -10.62
CA LYS A 314 14.20 -6.26 -10.56
C LYS A 314 14.90 -6.22 -11.93
N SER A 315 14.20 -6.55 -13.03
CA SER A 315 14.73 -6.42 -14.39
C SER A 315 14.27 -5.13 -15.04
N ASN A 316 15.20 -4.27 -15.49
CA ASN A 316 14.89 -3.06 -16.28
C ASN A 316 14.18 -3.35 -17.61
N LEU A 317 14.01 -4.62 -17.99
CA LEU A 317 13.40 -5.07 -19.23
C LEU A 317 11.86 -5.06 -19.19
N GLY A 318 11.25 -5.10 -18.00
CA GLY A 318 9.80 -5.16 -17.84
C GLY A 318 9.09 -3.81 -18.02
N ARG A 319 9.79 -2.69 -17.79
CA ARG A 319 9.18 -1.35 -17.90
C ARG A 319 8.99 -0.95 -19.37
N HIS A 320 10.03 -1.11 -20.19
CA HIS A 320 9.96 -0.80 -21.63
C HIS A 320 8.97 -1.68 -22.41
N THR A 321 8.88 -2.97 -22.08
CA THR A 321 7.94 -3.89 -22.74
C THR A 321 6.49 -3.61 -22.37
N LEU A 322 6.20 -3.23 -21.11
CA LEU A 322 4.86 -2.85 -20.69
C LEU A 322 4.43 -1.50 -21.30
N THR A 323 5.35 -0.54 -21.39
CA THR A 323 5.08 0.75 -22.04
C THR A 323 4.85 0.57 -23.54
N LEU A 324 5.66 -0.25 -24.21
CA LEU A 324 5.47 -0.57 -25.65
C LEU A 324 4.11 -1.23 -25.91
N LEU A 325 3.70 -2.18 -25.05
CA LEU A 325 2.39 -2.84 -25.18
C LEU A 325 1.24 -1.86 -24.94
N GLY A 326 1.37 -0.98 -23.93
CA GLY A 326 0.39 0.06 -23.62
C GLY A 326 0.25 1.09 -24.75
N THR A 327 1.37 1.54 -25.33
CA THR A 327 1.37 2.45 -26.47
C THR A 327 0.75 1.78 -27.71
N PHE A 328 1.04 0.49 -27.95
CA PHE A 328 0.44 -0.25 -29.07
C PHE A 328 -1.08 -0.39 -28.92
N LEU A 329 -1.58 -0.69 -27.71
CA LEU A 329 -3.01 -0.73 -27.40
C LEU A 329 -3.69 0.63 -27.58
N PHE A 330 -3.04 1.71 -27.15
CA PHE A 330 -3.57 3.07 -27.28
C PHE A 330 -3.65 3.52 -28.75
N VAL A 331 -2.58 3.29 -29.53
CA VAL A 331 -2.57 3.59 -30.96
C VAL A 331 -3.62 2.75 -31.70
N PHE A 332 -3.75 1.46 -31.37
CA PHE A 332 -4.77 0.60 -31.94
C PHE A 332 -6.19 1.11 -31.66
N LEU A 333 -6.47 1.52 -30.41
CA LEU A 333 -7.78 2.08 -30.02
C LEU A 333 -8.11 3.35 -30.82
N ILE A 334 -7.15 4.25 -31.00
CA ILE A 334 -7.35 5.47 -31.79
C ILE A 334 -7.59 5.14 -33.25
N THR A 335 -6.78 4.26 -33.85
CA THR A 335 -6.97 3.83 -35.25
C THR A 335 -8.32 3.14 -35.44
N PHE A 336 -8.80 2.40 -34.44
CA PHE A 336 -10.08 1.71 -34.46
C PHE A 336 -11.26 2.71 -34.45
N VAL A 337 -11.21 3.71 -33.56
CA VAL A 337 -12.23 4.78 -33.50
C VAL A 337 -12.26 5.59 -34.80
N ILE A 338 -11.09 5.93 -35.35
CA ILE A 338 -10.98 6.65 -36.63
C ILE A 338 -11.54 5.79 -37.78
N THR A 339 -11.24 4.50 -37.81
CA THR A 339 -11.72 3.60 -38.87
C THR A 339 -13.24 3.45 -38.81
N ILE A 340 -13.83 3.35 -37.61
CA ILE A 340 -15.29 3.34 -37.44
C ILE A 340 -15.90 4.64 -37.96
N TYR A 341 -15.32 5.79 -37.58
CA TYR A 341 -15.79 7.10 -38.04
C TYR A 341 -15.73 7.25 -39.57
N LEU A 342 -14.60 6.87 -40.19
CA LEU A 342 -14.41 6.96 -41.64
C LEU A 342 -15.29 5.97 -42.41
N THR A 343 -15.49 4.76 -41.91
CA THR A 343 -16.36 3.75 -42.54
C THR A 343 -17.82 4.20 -42.49
N ILE A 344 -18.29 4.74 -41.36
CA ILE A 344 -19.64 5.31 -41.27
C ILE A 344 -19.77 6.45 -42.27
N SER A 345 -18.85 7.41 -42.26
CA SER A 345 -18.86 8.56 -43.18
C SER A 345 -18.82 8.15 -44.66
N ARG A 346 -18.16 7.03 -45.00
CA ARG A 346 -18.03 6.55 -46.39
C ARG A 346 -19.28 5.81 -46.87
N ILE A 347 -19.94 5.04 -46.00
CA ILE A 347 -21.16 4.30 -46.36
C ILE A 347 -22.34 5.26 -46.50
N THR A 348 -22.40 6.28 -45.65
CA THR A 348 -23.58 7.13 -45.56
C THR A 348 -23.50 8.38 -46.43
N HIS A 349 -22.30 8.76 -46.91
CA HIS A 349 -22.03 10.04 -47.61
C HIS A 349 -22.53 11.29 -46.85
N VAL A 350 -22.80 11.15 -45.55
CA VAL A 350 -23.54 12.09 -44.71
C VAL A 350 -22.91 12.09 -43.32
N THR A 351 -22.87 13.25 -42.66
CA THR A 351 -22.24 13.39 -41.34
C THR A 351 -23.05 12.69 -40.24
N LEU A 352 -22.38 12.16 -39.20
CA LEU A 352 -23.03 11.42 -38.09
C LEU A 352 -24.30 12.09 -37.52
N PRO A 353 -24.35 13.42 -37.33
CA PRO A 353 -25.53 14.12 -36.80
C PRO A 353 -26.74 14.09 -37.73
N GLU A 354 -26.54 14.18 -39.04
CA GLU A 354 -27.63 14.12 -40.04
C GLU A 354 -28.26 12.71 -40.12
N LEU A 355 -27.47 11.67 -39.83
CA LEU A 355 -27.94 10.28 -39.85
C LEU A 355 -28.96 9.98 -38.75
N PHE A 356 -28.76 10.53 -37.56
CA PHE A 356 -29.69 10.39 -36.43
C PHE A 356 -31.02 11.10 -36.70
N HIS A 357 -30.98 12.18 -37.48
CA HIS A 357 -32.15 13.01 -37.75
C HIS A 357 -33.06 12.43 -38.86
N THR A 358 -32.50 11.63 -39.77
CA THR A 358 -33.20 11.09 -40.94
C THR A 358 -33.71 9.67 -40.74
N ASN A 359 -32.91 8.77 -40.16
CA ASN A 359 -33.23 7.34 -40.11
C ASN A 359 -33.77 6.87 -38.75
N GLY A 360 -33.81 7.77 -37.77
CA GLY A 360 -34.21 7.45 -36.40
C GLY A 360 -33.16 6.61 -35.66
N VAL A 361 -33.11 6.76 -34.34
CA VAL A 361 -32.07 6.17 -33.47
C VAL A 361 -32.01 4.64 -33.57
N LEU A 362 -33.16 3.97 -33.76
CA LEU A 362 -33.25 2.51 -33.77
C LEU A 362 -32.52 1.88 -34.97
N VAL A 363 -32.65 2.47 -36.16
CA VAL A 363 -32.01 1.96 -37.39
C VAL A 363 -30.49 2.13 -37.30
N VAL A 364 -30.03 3.27 -36.79
CA VAL A 364 -28.60 3.55 -36.57
C VAL A 364 -28.00 2.56 -35.56
N LEU A 365 -28.73 2.22 -34.49
CA LEU A 365 -28.28 1.24 -33.50
C LEU A 365 -28.15 -0.17 -34.07
N ILE A 366 -29.08 -0.60 -34.95
CA ILE A 366 -29.02 -1.91 -35.59
C ILE A 366 -27.81 -2.00 -36.53
N SER A 367 -27.60 -0.99 -37.39
CA SER A 367 -26.44 -0.95 -38.28
C SER A 367 -25.10 -0.89 -37.51
N LEU A 368 -25.06 -0.20 -36.37
CA LEU A 368 -23.88 -0.21 -35.49
C LEU A 368 -23.64 -1.58 -34.88
N LEU A 369 -24.69 -2.30 -34.47
CA LEU A 369 -24.59 -3.63 -33.89
C LEU A 369 -24.03 -4.65 -34.89
N GLU A 370 -24.44 -4.58 -36.16
CA GLU A 370 -23.93 -5.42 -37.25
C GLU A 370 -22.43 -5.22 -37.52
N ILE A 371 -21.89 -4.03 -37.25
CA ILE A 371 -20.46 -3.72 -37.42
C ILE A 371 -19.67 -4.10 -36.16
N VAL A 372 -20.20 -3.85 -34.97
CA VAL A 372 -19.51 -4.08 -33.69
C VAL A 372 -19.35 -5.57 -33.38
N LEU A 373 -20.34 -6.39 -33.69
CA LEU A 373 -20.31 -7.84 -33.46
C LEU A 373 -19.12 -8.55 -34.13
N PRO A 374 -18.89 -8.46 -35.45
CA PRO A 374 -17.76 -9.13 -36.11
C PRO A 374 -16.40 -8.57 -35.65
N LEU A 375 -16.30 -7.28 -35.36
CA LEU A 375 -15.07 -6.68 -34.81
C LEU A 375 -14.73 -7.21 -33.42
N SER A 376 -15.74 -7.38 -32.56
CA SER A 376 -15.57 -7.97 -31.23
C SER A 376 -15.10 -9.42 -31.31
N PHE A 377 -15.59 -10.17 -32.30
CA PHE A 377 -15.20 -11.55 -32.56
C PHE A 377 -13.74 -11.65 -33.05
N GLN A 378 -13.32 -10.76 -33.96
CA GLN A 378 -11.93 -10.69 -34.41
C GLN A 378 -10.95 -10.35 -33.28
N LEU A 379 -11.34 -9.44 -32.38
CA LEU A 379 -10.53 -9.08 -31.21
C LEU A 379 -10.39 -10.27 -30.24
N ALA A 380 -11.47 -11.03 -30.01
CA ALA A 380 -11.44 -12.22 -29.18
C ALA A 380 -10.46 -13.27 -29.71
N ILE A 381 -10.45 -13.51 -31.03
CA ILE A 381 -9.50 -14.44 -31.66
C ILE A 381 -8.05 -13.98 -31.44
N LEU A 382 -7.76 -12.69 -31.65
CA LEU A 382 -6.42 -12.13 -31.46
C LEU A 382 -5.92 -12.30 -30.02
N LEU A 383 -6.77 -11.99 -29.03
CA LEU A 383 -6.43 -12.16 -27.60
C LEU A 383 -6.15 -13.62 -27.27
N THR A 384 -6.88 -14.56 -27.87
CA THR A 384 -6.70 -16.00 -27.67
C THR A 384 -5.34 -16.46 -28.23
N LEU A 385 -4.94 -15.95 -29.40
CA LEU A 385 -3.63 -16.24 -30.00
C LEU A 385 -2.47 -15.67 -29.18
N ILE A 386 -2.63 -14.46 -28.64
CA ILE A 386 -1.64 -13.83 -27.74
C ILE A 386 -1.48 -14.66 -26.47
N LEU A 387 -2.59 -15.09 -25.86
CA LEU A 387 -2.57 -15.95 -24.68
C LEU A 387 -1.87 -17.28 -24.96
N TYR A 388 -2.17 -17.91 -26.10
CA TYR A 388 -1.51 -19.14 -26.55
C TYR A 388 0.00 -18.93 -26.68
N PHE A 389 0.44 -17.86 -27.35
CA PHE A 389 1.86 -17.54 -27.50
C PHE A 389 2.53 -17.26 -26.15
N PHE A 390 1.84 -16.56 -25.25
CA PHE A 390 2.34 -16.30 -23.90
C PHE A 390 2.52 -17.59 -23.10
N ILE A 391 1.56 -18.51 -23.16
CA ILE A 391 1.66 -19.85 -22.54
C ILE A 391 2.81 -20.65 -23.16
N TRP A 392 2.95 -20.65 -24.48
CA TRP A 392 4.06 -21.31 -25.18
C TRP A 392 5.42 -20.74 -24.76
N TRP A 393 5.54 -19.42 -24.70
CA TRP A 393 6.74 -18.70 -24.28
C TRP A 393 7.10 -19.00 -22.81
N ILE A 394 6.10 -19.01 -21.92
CA ILE A 394 6.23 -19.44 -20.53
C ILE A 394 6.77 -20.87 -20.46
N ARG A 395 6.23 -21.81 -21.24
CA ARG A 395 6.70 -23.20 -21.25
C ARG A 395 8.15 -23.35 -21.72
N LYS A 396 8.61 -22.51 -22.65
CA LYS A 396 10.00 -22.53 -23.16
C LYS A 396 10.99 -21.87 -22.20
N LYS A 397 10.58 -20.80 -21.49
CA LYS A 397 11.46 -19.99 -20.63
C LYS A 397 11.45 -20.42 -19.17
N LEU A 398 10.36 -21.04 -18.70
CA LEU A 398 10.29 -21.65 -17.38
C LEU A 398 10.90 -23.05 -17.45
N TRP A 399 11.92 -23.29 -16.63
CA TRP A 399 12.73 -24.52 -16.58
C TRP A 399 11.87 -25.75 -16.22
N LEU A 400 11.17 -26.29 -17.21
CA LEU A 400 10.45 -27.55 -17.13
C LEU A 400 11.49 -28.67 -16.96
N CYS A 401 11.27 -29.56 -16.00
CA CYS A 401 12.07 -30.78 -15.95
C CYS A 401 11.73 -31.64 -17.19
N PRO A 402 12.72 -32.08 -18.00
CA PRO A 402 12.45 -32.93 -19.17
C PRO A 402 11.76 -34.24 -18.81
N ASP A 403 12.12 -34.78 -17.64
CA ASP A 403 11.63 -36.06 -17.12
C ASP A 403 10.23 -35.93 -16.48
N CYS A 404 10.13 -35.30 -15.30
CA CYS A 404 8.85 -35.21 -14.59
C CYS A 404 7.88 -34.12 -15.07
N ARG A 405 8.23 -33.36 -16.13
CA ARG A 405 7.44 -32.24 -16.72
C ARG A 405 6.91 -31.17 -15.75
N ARG A 406 7.43 -31.11 -14.52
CA ARG A 406 7.06 -30.09 -13.53
C ARG A 406 7.76 -28.76 -13.83
N ILE A 407 7.00 -27.68 -13.75
CA ILE A 407 7.47 -26.31 -13.96
C ILE A 407 8.39 -25.90 -12.79
N PHE A 408 9.47 -25.16 -13.07
CA PHE A 408 10.49 -24.75 -12.09
C PHE A 408 11.23 -25.92 -11.41
N GLY A 409 11.25 -27.09 -12.04
CA GLY A 409 11.87 -28.28 -11.49
C GLY A 409 13.38 -28.12 -11.32
N MET A 410 14.08 -27.52 -12.29
CA MET A 410 15.54 -27.51 -12.32
C MET A 410 16.14 -26.46 -11.37
N LYS A 411 17.05 -26.91 -10.49
CA LYS A 411 17.90 -26.08 -9.62
C LYS A 411 19.34 -26.18 -10.10
N LYS A 412 20.04 -25.05 -10.15
CA LYS A 412 21.50 -25.02 -10.32
C LYS A 412 22.15 -25.50 -9.02
N LEU A 413 22.92 -26.58 -9.08
CA LEU A 413 23.65 -27.12 -7.92
C LEU A 413 25.03 -26.50 -7.80
N GLN A 414 25.82 -26.61 -8.87
CA GLN A 414 27.22 -26.24 -8.86
C GLN A 414 27.64 -25.73 -10.23
N THR A 415 28.69 -24.93 -10.23
CA THR A 415 29.40 -24.51 -11.44
C THR A 415 30.85 -24.93 -11.26
N VAL A 416 31.33 -25.78 -12.17
CA VAL A 416 32.70 -26.26 -12.18
C VAL A 416 33.42 -25.55 -13.32
N LEU A 417 34.59 -24.98 -13.03
CA LEU A 417 35.48 -24.44 -14.05
C LEU A 417 36.22 -25.62 -14.68
N GLU A 418 36.00 -25.87 -15.97
CA GLU A 418 36.65 -26.98 -16.68
C GLU A 418 37.95 -26.55 -17.33
N LYS A 419 37.95 -25.37 -17.96
CA LYS A 419 39.10 -24.89 -18.73
C LYS A 419 39.20 -23.37 -18.64
N SER A 420 40.44 -22.87 -18.54
CA SER A 420 40.77 -21.46 -18.67
C SER A 420 41.81 -21.30 -19.77
N GLU A 421 41.56 -20.44 -20.74
CA GLU A 421 42.49 -20.13 -21.83
C GLU A 421 42.72 -18.61 -21.90
N ILE A 422 43.95 -18.20 -22.25
CA ILE A 422 44.30 -16.79 -22.40
C ILE A 422 43.76 -16.32 -23.75
N ILE A 423 43.03 -15.20 -23.76
CA ILE A 423 42.46 -14.59 -24.97
C ILE A 423 42.65 -13.09 -24.95
N ASN A 424 42.59 -12.46 -26.12
CA ASN A 424 42.47 -11.02 -26.23
C ASN A 424 40.98 -10.65 -26.28
N ILE A 425 40.54 -9.80 -25.35
CA ILE A 425 39.15 -9.35 -25.23
C ILE A 425 39.06 -7.94 -25.81
N LYS A 426 38.16 -7.73 -26.76
CA LYS A 426 37.83 -6.40 -27.29
C LYS A 426 37.05 -5.61 -26.24
N VAL A 427 37.51 -4.43 -25.89
CA VAL A 427 36.87 -3.48 -24.96
C VAL A 427 36.81 -2.12 -25.63
N ASP A 428 35.64 -1.49 -25.55
CA ASP A 428 35.43 -0.14 -26.05
C ASP A 428 35.73 0.85 -24.91
N LEU A 429 36.71 1.72 -25.11
CA LEU A 429 37.07 2.78 -24.18
C LEU A 429 36.33 4.06 -24.55
N GLU A 430 35.68 4.67 -23.55
CA GLU A 430 35.06 5.98 -23.68
C GLU A 430 36.13 7.07 -23.55
N ASN A 431 36.37 7.81 -24.63
CA ASN A 431 37.20 9.01 -24.62
C ASN A 431 36.37 10.16 -24.08
N ARG A 432 36.86 10.83 -23.02
CA ARG A 432 36.15 11.92 -22.34
C ARG A 432 36.93 13.23 -22.45
N ASP A 433 36.21 14.35 -22.57
CA ASP A 433 36.81 15.68 -22.50
C ASP A 433 37.19 16.08 -21.07
N LEU A 434 37.83 17.24 -20.92
CA LEU A 434 38.26 17.79 -19.63
C LEU A 434 37.10 18.06 -18.65
N ASN A 435 35.86 18.12 -19.14
CA ASN A 435 34.64 18.28 -18.34
C ASN A 435 33.97 16.93 -18.04
N GLY A 436 34.59 15.81 -18.40
CA GLY A 436 34.10 14.46 -18.16
C GLY A 436 33.01 13.98 -19.14
N LYS A 437 32.74 14.73 -20.21
CA LYS A 437 31.75 14.38 -21.24
C LYS A 437 32.36 13.45 -22.28
N ILE A 438 31.67 12.37 -22.61
CA ILE A 438 32.13 11.37 -23.60
C ILE A 438 32.12 12.03 -24.98
N ILE A 439 33.29 12.13 -25.61
CA ILE A 439 33.53 12.73 -26.94
C ILE A 439 33.75 11.69 -28.03
N GLY A 440 33.97 10.43 -27.69
CA GLY A 440 34.09 9.33 -28.65
C GLY A 440 34.38 8.00 -27.97
N THR A 441 34.41 6.92 -28.76
CA THR A 441 34.78 5.58 -28.28
C THR A 441 35.88 5.00 -29.16
N SER A 442 36.95 4.46 -28.54
CA SER A 442 38.03 3.77 -29.24
C SER A 442 38.09 2.30 -28.82
N GLU A 443 38.32 1.41 -29.78
CA GLU A 443 38.39 -0.02 -29.53
C GLU A 443 39.82 -0.41 -29.10
N GLN A 444 39.96 -1.12 -27.98
CA GLN A 444 41.23 -1.67 -27.53
C GLN A 444 41.08 -3.17 -27.22
N TYR A 445 42.09 -3.95 -27.59
CA TYR A 445 42.18 -5.35 -27.17
C TYR A 445 43.03 -5.45 -25.92
N ILE A 446 42.46 -5.96 -24.84
CA ILE A 446 43.17 -6.21 -23.58
C ILE A 446 43.31 -7.71 -23.34
N SER A 447 44.44 -8.11 -22.76
CA SER A 447 44.67 -9.51 -22.41
C SER A 447 43.70 -9.93 -21.30
N GLY A 448 43.10 -11.11 -21.44
CA GLY A 448 42.17 -11.67 -20.47
C GLY A 448 42.15 -13.20 -20.51
N LYS A 449 41.24 -13.79 -19.74
CA LYS A 449 41.05 -15.24 -19.66
C LYS A 449 39.61 -15.60 -20.03
N ARG A 450 39.43 -16.54 -20.97
CA ARG A 450 38.14 -17.18 -21.24
C ARG A 450 38.01 -18.41 -20.36
N ARG A 451 36.99 -18.42 -19.52
CA ARG A 451 36.68 -19.51 -18.59
C ARG A 451 35.48 -20.29 -19.12
N HIS A 452 35.64 -21.59 -19.28
CA HIS A 452 34.61 -22.55 -19.66
C HIS A 452 34.07 -23.21 -18.40
N TYR A 453 32.76 -23.11 -18.19
CA TYR A 453 32.08 -23.66 -17.02
C TYR A 453 31.06 -24.72 -17.43
N THR A 454 31.08 -25.83 -16.72
CA THR A 454 29.96 -26.77 -16.72
C THR A 454 29.06 -26.48 -15.53
N ILE A 455 27.78 -26.27 -15.82
CA ILE A 455 26.77 -26.00 -14.82
C ILE A 455 25.90 -27.24 -14.65
N HIS A 456 25.99 -27.86 -13.48
CA HIS A 456 25.18 -29.01 -13.11
C HIS A 456 23.82 -28.52 -12.57
N HIS A 457 22.75 -28.95 -13.22
CA HIS A 457 21.38 -28.73 -12.80
C HIS A 457 20.76 -30.04 -12.33
N GLN A 458 19.93 -29.97 -11.29
CA GLN A 458 19.14 -31.11 -10.82
C GLN A 458 17.69 -30.71 -10.58
N CYS A 459 16.75 -31.58 -10.97
CA CYS A 459 15.34 -31.40 -10.67
C CYS A 459 15.08 -31.59 -9.16
N LYS A 460 14.40 -30.63 -8.54
CA LYS A 460 14.01 -30.66 -7.12
C LYS A 460 12.93 -31.69 -6.80
N PHE A 461 12.23 -32.20 -7.83
CA PHE A 461 11.09 -33.10 -7.66
C PHE A 461 11.41 -34.55 -8.00
N CYS A 462 12.10 -34.81 -9.13
CA CYS A 462 12.44 -36.19 -9.54
C CYS A 462 13.95 -36.49 -9.50
N GLY A 463 14.79 -35.51 -9.17
CA GLY A 463 16.24 -35.73 -9.09
C GLY A 463 16.97 -35.81 -10.44
N TYR A 464 16.27 -35.67 -11.58
CA TYR A 464 16.86 -35.65 -12.93
C TYR A 464 18.01 -34.63 -13.05
N LYS A 465 19.15 -35.06 -13.58
CA LYS A 465 20.36 -34.23 -13.72
C LYS A 465 20.57 -33.80 -15.17
N LYS A 466 20.93 -32.53 -15.38
CA LYS A 466 21.27 -31.97 -16.69
C LYS A 466 22.50 -31.07 -16.58
N ASN A 467 23.43 -31.21 -17.52
CA ASN A 467 24.59 -30.34 -17.61
C ASN A 467 24.37 -29.30 -18.71
N THR A 468 24.78 -28.06 -18.47
CA THR A 468 24.79 -27.01 -19.49
C THR A 468 26.13 -26.28 -19.48
N PHE A 469 26.67 -26.02 -20.65
CA PHE A 469 27.95 -25.34 -20.82
C PHE A 469 27.75 -23.82 -20.89
N SER A 470 28.66 -23.07 -20.27
CA SER A 470 28.66 -21.60 -20.27
C SER A 470 30.10 -21.07 -20.38
N GLN A 471 30.28 -19.98 -21.12
CA GLN A 471 31.57 -19.33 -21.32
C GLN A 471 31.54 -17.90 -20.78
N LYS A 472 32.60 -17.47 -20.09
CA LYS A 472 32.76 -16.09 -19.62
C LYS A 472 34.18 -15.59 -19.90
N ASN A 473 34.27 -14.43 -20.56
CA ASN A 473 35.52 -13.71 -20.75
C ASN A 473 35.76 -12.78 -19.54
N VAL A 474 36.96 -12.81 -18.96
CA VAL A 474 37.35 -11.99 -17.80
C VAL A 474 38.62 -11.21 -18.16
N PRO A 475 38.60 -9.86 -18.18
CA PRO A 475 39.80 -9.06 -18.36
C PRO A 475 40.82 -9.30 -17.25
N ASN A 476 42.12 -9.28 -17.57
CA ASN A 476 43.15 -9.14 -16.55
C ASN A 476 43.19 -7.64 -16.17
N THR A 477 42.78 -7.32 -14.94
CA THR A 477 42.89 -5.95 -14.37
C THR A 477 44.32 -5.60 -14.03
#